data_AF-A0A352T9K3-F1
#
_entry.id   AF-A0A352T9K3-F1
#
_cell.length_a   1.000
_cell.length_b   1.000
_cell.length_c   1.000
_cell.angle_alpha   90.00
_cell.angle_beta   90.00
_cell.angle_gamma   90.00
#
_symmetry.space_group_name_H-M   'P 1'
#
loop_
_entity.id
_entity.type
_entity.pdbx_description
1 polymer ?
#
loop_
_entity_poly.entity_id
_entity_poly.type
_entity_poly.pdbx_seq_one_letter_code
_entity_poly.pdbx_strand_id
1 'polypeptide(L)'
;MLHFFLILRYTMRMKAFTANKDILFTLHKLQNEILQYCNKDEILALPAFPLWAFCDDSFFEGTISACVIEKALHDRQKNKLYFPVIFTKEDGSQKTLRIEFANIQKEVSNLTLPQRQELPLKVNSFRTGTVSVNKCTWQLFDEKWFKIKN
;
A
#
# COMPACT_ATOMS: atom_id res chain seq x y z
N MET A 1 12.54 -16.83 -32.15
CA MET A 1 11.13 -16.41 -31.94
C MET A 1 10.44 -17.36 -30.96
N LEU A 2 10.72 -17.25 -29.66
CA LEU A 2 10.04 -18.01 -28.62
C LEU A 2 9.94 -17.18 -27.32
N HIS A 3 9.80 -15.86 -27.49
CA HIS A 3 9.69 -14.88 -26.39
C HIS A 3 8.32 -14.18 -26.39
N PHE A 4 7.36 -14.68 -27.18
CA PHE A 4 6.10 -13.97 -27.46
C PHE A 4 4.85 -14.63 -26.84
N PHE A 5 4.98 -15.77 -26.16
CA PHE A 5 3.83 -16.50 -25.60
C PHE A 5 4.00 -16.94 -24.13
N LEU A 6 4.87 -16.27 -23.39
CA LEU A 6 4.81 -16.24 -21.92
C LEU A 6 4.21 -14.92 -21.44
N ILE A 7 3.18 -14.43 -22.15
CA ILE A 7 2.03 -13.79 -21.50
C ILE A 7 1.32 -14.93 -20.76
N LEU A 8 1.97 -15.43 -19.70
CA LEU A 8 1.25 -16.08 -18.63
C LEU A 8 0.32 -15.00 -18.09
N ARG A 9 -0.91 -15.05 -18.59
CA ARG A 9 -2.11 -14.64 -17.85
C ARG A 9 -2.19 -15.52 -16.59
N TYR A 10 -1.20 -15.43 -15.72
CA TYR A 10 -1.46 -15.53 -14.32
C TYR A 10 -2.24 -14.28 -13.98
N THR A 11 -3.55 -14.33 -14.15
CA THR A 11 -4.43 -13.75 -13.16
C THR A 11 -4.14 -14.51 -11.85
N MET A 12 -2.97 -14.29 -11.24
CA MET A 12 -2.82 -14.53 -9.81
C MET A 12 -3.90 -13.66 -9.21
N ARG A 13 -4.97 -14.28 -8.72
CA ARG A 13 -5.99 -13.62 -7.90
C ARG A 13 -5.27 -13.16 -6.63
N MET A 14 -4.58 -12.03 -6.72
CA MET A 14 -3.84 -11.47 -5.61
C MET A 14 -4.85 -10.81 -4.70
N LYS A 15 -4.84 -11.18 -3.43
CA LYS A 15 -5.67 -10.49 -2.43
C LYS A 15 -5.00 -9.18 -2.06
N ALA A 16 -5.79 -8.16 -1.79
CA ALA A 16 -5.28 -6.89 -1.30
C ALA A 16 -6.12 -6.36 -0.16
N PHE A 17 -5.43 -5.70 0.76
CA PHE A 17 -5.98 -4.80 1.76
C PHE A 17 -6.25 -3.42 1.14
N THR A 18 -7.37 -2.82 1.52
CA THR A 18 -7.66 -1.41 1.32
C THR A 18 -8.25 -0.81 2.59
N ALA A 19 -7.71 0.35 3.00
CA ALA A 19 -8.25 1.09 4.13
C ALA A 19 -9.66 1.62 3.83
N ASN A 20 -10.37 2.08 4.86
CA ASN A 20 -11.64 2.77 4.65
C ASN A 20 -11.46 4.09 3.87
N LYS A 21 -12.56 4.63 3.36
CA LYS A 21 -12.59 5.82 2.49
C LYS A 21 -11.87 7.03 3.09
N ASP A 22 -12.04 7.30 4.38
CA ASP A 22 -11.46 8.46 5.03
C ASP A 22 -9.93 8.36 5.11
N ILE A 23 -9.41 7.20 5.50
CA ILE A 23 -7.97 6.95 5.50
C ILE A 23 -7.41 7.00 4.09
N LEU A 24 -8.12 6.48 3.08
CA LEU A 24 -7.68 6.57 1.68
C LEU A 24 -7.56 8.04 1.20
N PHE A 25 -8.47 8.93 1.61
CA PHE A 25 -8.33 10.36 1.31
C PHE A 25 -7.10 10.96 1.97
N THR A 26 -6.86 10.65 3.25
CA THR A 26 -5.67 11.11 3.96
C THR A 26 -4.39 10.60 3.29
N LEU A 27 -4.33 9.32 2.91
CA LEU A 27 -3.18 8.75 2.21
C LEU A 27 -2.95 9.40 0.84
N HIS A 28 -4.02 9.70 0.10
CA HIS A 28 -3.89 10.39 -1.19
C HIS A 28 -3.37 11.83 -1.01
N LYS A 29 -3.83 12.54 0.02
CA LYS A 29 -3.28 13.86 0.38
C LYS A 29 -1.79 13.76 0.71
N LEU A 30 -1.41 12.81 1.57
CA LEU A 30 0.00 12.57 1.94
C LEU A 30 0.86 12.19 0.73
N GLN A 31 0.35 11.33 -0.16
CA GLN A 31 1.02 10.99 -1.42
C GLN A 31 1.32 12.26 -2.23
N ASN A 32 0.32 13.11 -2.48
CA ASN A 32 0.50 14.32 -3.28
C ASN A 32 1.51 15.28 -2.65
N GLU A 33 1.48 15.44 -1.32
CA GLU A 33 2.44 16.27 -0.60
C GLU A 33 3.87 15.74 -0.70
N ILE A 34 4.06 14.42 -0.54
CA ILE A 34 5.38 13.78 -0.68
C ILE A 34 5.88 13.92 -2.12
N LEU A 35 5.01 13.73 -3.13
CA LEU A 35 5.38 13.92 -4.53
C LEU A 35 5.77 15.36 -4.84
N GLN A 36 5.07 16.34 -4.27
CA GLN A 36 5.46 17.76 -4.38
C GLN A 36 6.82 18.03 -3.74
N TYR A 37 7.11 17.40 -2.60
CA TYR A 37 8.42 17.48 -1.96
C TYR A 37 9.51 16.88 -2.85
N CYS A 38 9.32 15.67 -3.38
CA CYS A 38 10.26 15.04 -4.31
C CYS A 38 10.53 15.92 -5.54
N ASN A 39 9.49 16.49 -6.14
CA ASN A 39 9.63 17.35 -7.32
C ASN A 39 10.41 18.64 -7.03
N LYS A 40 10.33 19.19 -5.80
CA LYS A 40 11.15 20.35 -5.40
C LYS A 40 12.64 20.02 -5.33
N ASP A 41 12.96 18.78 -5.00
CA ASP A 41 14.34 18.26 -4.99
C ASP A 41 14.76 17.69 -6.36
N GLU A 42 14.02 18.01 -7.44
CA GLU A 42 14.24 17.51 -8.80
C GLU A 42 14.20 15.97 -8.93
N ILE A 43 13.58 15.30 -7.96
CA ILE A 43 13.38 13.85 -7.95
C ILE A 43 12.08 13.53 -8.67
N LEU A 44 12.19 12.90 -9.84
CA LEU A 44 11.03 12.44 -10.61
C LEU A 44 10.39 11.21 -9.95
N ALA A 45 9.37 11.45 -9.12
CA ALA A 45 8.53 10.42 -8.52
C ALA A 45 7.17 10.37 -9.22
N LEU A 46 6.81 9.21 -9.76
CA LEU A 46 5.51 8.98 -10.40
C LEU A 46 4.55 8.33 -9.42
N PRO A 47 3.30 8.81 -9.29
CA PRO A 47 2.33 8.21 -8.39
C PRO A 47 2.00 6.78 -8.82
N ALA A 48 1.80 5.91 -7.83
CA ALA A 48 1.27 4.57 -8.01
C ALA A 48 -0.17 4.53 -7.48
N PHE A 49 -1.05 3.88 -8.24
CA PHE A 49 -2.44 3.63 -7.87
C PHE A 49 -2.82 2.19 -8.23
N PRO A 50 -3.79 1.60 -7.51
CA PRO A 50 -4.48 2.13 -6.32
C PRO A 50 -3.61 2.08 -5.04
N LEU A 51 -4.00 2.82 -3.99
CA LEU A 51 -3.32 2.83 -2.67
C LEU A 51 -3.69 1.58 -1.85
N TRP A 52 -3.30 0.41 -2.36
CA TRP A 52 -3.54 -0.90 -1.75
C TRP A 52 -2.25 -1.55 -1.27
N ALA A 53 -2.40 -2.54 -0.38
CA ALA A 53 -1.31 -3.43 -0.01
C ALA A 53 -1.69 -4.87 -0.33
N PHE A 54 -0.90 -5.54 -1.15
CA PHE A 54 -1.12 -6.96 -1.43
C PHE A 54 -0.93 -7.80 -0.18
N CYS A 55 -1.78 -8.80 -0.01
CA CYS A 55 -1.83 -9.63 1.18
C CYS A 55 -2.13 -11.09 0.84
N ASP A 56 -1.91 -11.94 1.83
CA ASP A 56 -2.42 -13.31 1.85
C ASP A 56 -3.57 -13.38 2.87
N ASP A 57 -4.69 -13.97 2.45
CA ASP A 57 -5.94 -14.08 3.23
C ASP A 57 -5.71 -14.88 4.53
N SER A 58 -4.79 -15.85 4.52
CA SER A 58 -4.46 -16.69 5.68
C SER A 58 -4.10 -15.87 6.92
N PHE A 59 -3.51 -14.68 6.73
CA PHE A 59 -3.16 -13.83 7.86
C PHE A 59 -4.40 -13.23 8.55
N PHE A 60 -5.48 -12.97 7.81
CA PHE A 60 -6.70 -12.42 8.38
C PHE A 60 -7.63 -13.49 8.95
N GLU A 61 -7.20 -14.75 8.97
CA GLU A 61 -7.81 -15.79 9.79
C GLU A 61 -7.48 -15.50 11.26
N GLY A 62 -8.47 -15.04 12.02
CA GLY A 62 -8.36 -14.62 13.42
C GLY A 62 -8.72 -13.16 13.67
N THR A 63 -8.68 -12.73 14.93
CA THR A 63 -9.06 -11.36 15.31
C THR A 63 -7.86 -10.41 15.19
N ILE A 64 -7.98 -9.39 14.34
CA ILE A 64 -7.05 -8.26 14.30
C ILE A 64 -7.42 -7.30 15.45
N SER A 65 -6.47 -7.05 16.35
CA SER A 65 -6.61 -6.14 17.50
C SER A 65 -6.18 -4.72 17.18
N ALA A 66 -5.26 -4.53 16.22
CA ALA A 66 -4.84 -3.21 15.76
C ALA A 66 -4.41 -3.20 14.29
N CYS A 67 -4.64 -2.09 13.60
CA CYS A 67 -4.07 -1.79 12.30
C CYS A 67 -3.61 -0.33 12.28
N VAL A 68 -2.35 -0.12 11.92
CA VAL A 68 -1.72 1.19 11.96
C VAL A 68 -0.96 1.42 10.65
N ILE A 69 -1.13 2.60 10.07
CA ILE A 69 -0.34 3.03 8.91
C ILE A 69 0.72 4.01 9.39
N GLU A 70 1.97 3.64 9.14
CA GLU A 70 3.15 4.37 9.60
C GLU A 70 3.63 5.41 8.58
N LYS A 71 4.64 6.19 9.00
CA LYS A 71 5.32 7.16 8.15
C LYS A 71 5.84 6.52 6.86
N ALA A 72 5.80 7.28 5.77
CA ALA A 72 6.31 6.84 4.47
C ALA A 72 7.80 6.49 4.55
N LEU A 73 8.19 5.44 3.84
CA LEU A 73 9.56 4.96 3.71
C LEU A 73 9.97 4.85 2.24
N HIS A 74 11.28 4.86 2.00
CA HIS A 74 11.87 4.66 0.68
C HIS A 74 12.53 3.28 0.61
N ASP A 75 12.03 2.42 -0.27
CA ASP A 75 12.69 1.20 -0.70
C ASP A 75 13.73 1.55 -1.78
N ARG A 76 14.99 1.71 -1.36
CA ARG A 76 16.11 2.09 -2.23
C ARG A 76 16.38 1.07 -3.33
N GLN A 77 16.20 -0.22 -3.04
CA GLN A 77 16.50 -1.28 -4.01
C GLN A 77 15.49 -1.28 -5.16
N LYS A 78 14.23 -0.93 -4.87
CA LYS A 78 13.15 -0.92 -5.86
C LYS A 78 12.82 0.49 -6.36
N ASN A 79 13.46 1.52 -5.82
CA ASN A 79 13.12 2.92 -6.04
C ASN A 79 11.62 3.18 -5.83
N LYS A 80 11.07 2.69 -4.74
CA LYS A 80 9.64 2.84 -4.42
C LYS A 80 9.43 3.56 -3.11
N LEU A 81 8.39 4.39 -3.06
CA LEU A 81 7.88 4.97 -1.83
C LEU A 81 6.65 4.21 -1.39
N TYR A 82 6.59 3.90 -0.10
CA TYR A 82 5.48 3.14 0.47
C TYR A 82 5.13 3.59 1.89
N PHE A 83 3.86 3.42 2.25
CA PHE A 83 3.41 3.48 3.64
C PHE A 83 3.41 2.07 4.23
N PRO A 84 4.15 1.80 5.32
CA PRO A 84 4.04 0.54 6.04
C PRO A 84 2.68 0.43 6.73
N VAL A 85 2.05 -0.73 6.64
CA VAL A 85 0.80 -1.04 7.34
C VAL A 85 1.07 -2.19 8.30
N ILE A 86 0.98 -1.93 9.59
CA ILE A 86 1.25 -2.89 10.64
C ILE A 86 -0.09 -3.40 11.18
N PHE A 87 -0.30 -4.70 11.08
CA PHE A 87 -1.41 -5.41 11.71
C PHE A 87 -0.90 -6.14 12.95
N THR A 88 -1.67 -6.07 14.03
CA THR A 88 -1.43 -6.83 15.26
C THR A 88 -2.67 -7.69 15.53
N LYS A 89 -2.47 -8.97 15.87
CA LYS A 89 -3.54 -9.87 16.34
C LYS A 89 -3.67 -9.83 17.86
N GLU A 90 -4.76 -10.41 18.39
CA GLU A 90 -4.97 -10.53 19.85
C GLU A 90 -3.86 -11.35 20.55
N ASP A 91 -3.23 -12.31 19.86
CA ASP A 91 -2.09 -13.08 20.36
C ASP A 91 -0.74 -12.33 20.33
N GLY A 92 -0.75 -11.07 19.90
CA GLY A 92 0.44 -10.22 19.76
C GLY A 92 1.25 -10.44 18.47
N SER A 93 0.87 -11.41 17.63
CA SER A 93 1.54 -11.61 16.33
C SER A 93 1.33 -10.40 15.43
N GLN A 94 2.39 -10.04 14.70
CA GLN A 94 2.40 -8.88 13.81
C GLN A 94 2.69 -9.26 12.36
N LYS A 95 2.09 -8.52 11.43
CA LYS A 95 2.43 -8.56 10.01
C LYS A 95 2.48 -7.16 9.44
N THR A 96 3.52 -6.90 8.66
CA THR A 96 3.69 -5.62 7.97
C THR A 96 3.41 -5.81 6.48
N LEU A 97 2.45 -5.05 5.96
CA LEU A 97 2.22 -4.90 4.52
C LEU A 97 2.76 -3.54 4.05
N ARG A 98 2.82 -3.35 2.73
CA ARG A 98 3.31 -2.11 2.11
C ARG A 98 2.27 -1.57 1.14
N ILE A 99 1.79 -0.34 1.38
CA ILE A 99 1.04 0.44 0.39
C ILE A 99 2.05 1.20 -0.44
N GLU A 100 2.38 0.68 -1.63
CA GLU A 100 3.22 1.40 -2.59
C GLU A 100 2.44 2.57 -3.18
N PHE A 101 3.00 3.78 -3.11
CA PHE A 101 2.30 4.99 -3.57
C PHE A 101 3.08 5.81 -4.59
N ALA A 102 4.38 5.53 -4.79
CA ALA A 102 5.14 6.16 -5.87
C ALA A 102 6.34 5.32 -6.29
N ASN A 103 6.75 5.50 -7.54
CA ASN A 103 7.98 4.94 -8.11
C ASN A 103 8.91 6.09 -8.52
N ILE A 104 10.15 6.06 -8.05
CA ILE A 104 11.19 7.01 -8.41
C ILE A 104 11.88 6.51 -9.68
N GLN A 105 11.98 7.37 -10.69
CA GLN A 105 12.51 6.97 -12.01
C GLN A 105 14.04 6.85 -12.07
N LYS A 106 14.75 7.44 -11.11
CA LYS A 106 16.20 7.41 -11.00
C LYS A 106 16.59 7.03 -9.58
N GLU A 107 17.71 6.33 -9.43
CA GLU A 107 18.21 5.97 -8.11
C GLU A 107 18.58 7.22 -7.31
N VAL A 108 18.08 7.33 -6.09
CA VAL A 108 18.37 8.44 -5.17
C VAL A 108 18.91 7.88 -3.86
N SER A 109 20.18 8.15 -3.58
CA SER A 109 20.87 7.63 -2.39
C SER A 109 20.41 8.29 -1.09
N ASN A 110 20.04 9.58 -1.12
CA ASN A 110 19.81 10.41 0.07
C ASN A 110 18.43 11.09 0.14
N LEU A 111 17.37 10.41 -0.32
CA LEU A 111 16.01 10.94 -0.16
C LEU A 111 15.56 10.85 1.31
N THR A 112 15.32 12.01 1.93
CA THR A 112 14.70 12.12 3.25
C THR A 112 13.25 12.55 3.09
N LEU A 113 12.31 11.74 3.58
CA LEU A 113 10.88 12.04 3.44
C LEU A 113 10.39 12.95 4.58
N PRO A 114 9.40 13.83 4.33
CA PRO A 114 8.86 14.71 5.35
C PRO A 114 8.21 13.92 6.49
N GLN A 115 8.51 14.31 7.73
CA GLN A 115 7.86 13.75 8.92
C GLN A 115 6.56 14.52 9.23
N ARG A 116 5.42 13.82 9.24
CA ARG A 116 4.12 14.37 9.61
C ARG A 116 3.73 13.97 11.04
N GLN A 117 3.08 14.89 11.76
CA GLN A 117 2.58 14.65 13.14
C GLN A 117 1.30 13.82 13.17
N GLU A 118 0.51 13.83 12.09
CA GLU A 118 -0.74 13.04 11.95
C GLU A 118 -0.47 11.53 11.79
N LEU A 119 0.79 11.13 11.63
CA LEU A 119 1.22 9.73 11.57
C LEU A 119 1.79 9.30 12.93
N PRO A 120 1.47 8.08 13.40
CA PRO A 120 0.79 7.02 12.67
C PRO A 120 -0.74 7.14 12.61
N LEU A 121 -1.35 6.69 11.51
CA LEU A 121 -2.80 6.67 11.32
C LEU A 121 -3.39 5.36 11.85
N LYS A 122 -4.31 5.45 12.81
CA LYS A 122 -5.09 4.30 13.29
C LYS A 122 -6.20 3.97 12.31
N VAL A 123 -6.28 2.70 11.89
CA VAL A 123 -7.31 2.20 10.97
C VAL A 123 -8.34 1.42 11.77
N ASN A 124 -9.57 1.90 11.87
CA ASN A 124 -10.61 1.24 12.67
C ASN A 124 -11.40 0.18 11.87
N SER A 125 -11.36 0.28 10.54
CA SER A 125 -11.97 -0.69 9.63
C SER A 125 -11.26 -0.70 8.29
N PHE A 126 -11.28 -1.85 7.64
CA PHE A 126 -10.66 -2.04 6.34
C PHE A 126 -11.38 -3.14 5.56
N ARG A 127 -10.98 -3.30 4.31
CA ARG A 127 -11.44 -4.39 3.46
C ARG A 127 -10.28 -5.20 2.93
N THR A 128 -10.53 -6.48 2.70
CA THR A 128 -9.69 -7.28 1.80
C THR A 128 -10.52 -7.77 0.63
N GLY A 129 -9.88 -8.13 -0.48
CA GLY A 129 -10.58 -8.71 -1.62
C GLY A 129 -9.64 -9.12 -2.74
N THR A 130 -10.18 -9.80 -3.73
CA THR A 130 -9.46 -10.24 -4.93
C THR A 130 -9.24 -9.05 -5.86
N VAL A 131 -7.99 -8.78 -6.22
CA VAL A 131 -7.64 -7.72 -7.16
C VAL A 131 -7.77 -8.23 -8.59
N SER A 132 -8.47 -7.45 -9.42
CA SER A 132 -8.39 -7.54 -10.88
C SER A 132 -7.79 -6.27 -11.43
N VAL A 133 -6.73 -6.43 -12.24
CA VAL A 133 -6.10 -5.34 -12.99
C VAL A 133 -6.37 -5.57 -14.47
N ASN A 134 -7.12 -4.69 -15.11
CA ASN A 134 -7.39 -4.74 -16.55
C ASN A 134 -7.07 -3.40 -17.21
N LYS A 135 -6.00 -3.37 -18.01
CA LYS A 135 -5.45 -2.18 -18.67
C LYS A 135 -5.22 -1.04 -17.68
N CYS A 136 -6.15 -0.10 -17.59
CA CYS A 136 -6.08 1.10 -16.74
C CYS A 136 -7.15 1.10 -15.63
N THR A 137 -7.79 -0.03 -15.38
CA THR A 137 -8.85 -0.18 -14.38
C THR A 137 -8.45 -1.21 -13.34
N TRP A 138 -8.79 -0.90 -12.09
CA TRP A 138 -8.55 -1.75 -10.93
C TRP A 138 -9.87 -1.92 -10.20
N GLN A 139 -10.17 -3.16 -9.83
CA GLN A 139 -11.38 -3.49 -9.07
C GLN A 139 -11.04 -4.51 -7.99
N LEU A 140 -11.71 -4.34 -6.85
CA LEU A 140 -11.67 -5.28 -5.74
C LEU A 140 -12.95 -6.11 -5.80
N PHE A 141 -12.82 -7.43 -5.82
CA PHE A 141 -13.93 -8.38 -5.83
C PHE A 141 -13.90 -9.24 -4.57
N ASP A 142 -15.00 -9.95 -4.29
CA ASP A 142 -15.10 -10.82 -3.12
C ASP A 142 -14.72 -10.10 -1.81
N GLU A 143 -15.18 -8.85 -1.67
CA GLU A 143 -14.78 -7.98 -0.58
C GLU A 143 -15.19 -8.56 0.78
N LYS A 144 -14.25 -8.63 1.71
CA LYS A 144 -14.48 -8.94 3.12
C LYS A 144 -14.18 -7.70 3.94
N TRP A 145 -15.14 -7.32 4.78
CA TRP A 145 -15.00 -6.18 5.68
C TRP A 145 -14.51 -6.63 7.05
N PHE A 146 -13.56 -5.88 7.59
CA PHE A 146 -12.98 -6.11 8.91
C PHE A 146 -13.17 -4.86 9.76
N LYS A 147 -13.71 -5.04 10.96
CA LYS A 147 -13.76 -4.02 12.00
C LYS A 147 -12.76 -4.39 13.07
N ILE A 148 -11.94 -3.44 13.48
CA ILE A 148 -10.97 -3.65 14.55
C ILE A 148 -11.66 -3.39 15.87
N LYS A 149 -11.47 -4.30 16.83
CA LYS A 149 -12.00 -4.11 18.19
C LYS A 149 -11.18 -3.00 18.86
N ASN A 150 -11.87 -1.94 19.27
CA ASN A 150 -11.30 -0.87 20.09
C ASN A 150 -11.27 -1.29 21.55
#